data_AF-A0A960PS27-F1
#
_entry.id   AF-A0A960PS27-F1
#
_cell.length_a   1.000
_cell.length_b   1.000
_cell.length_c   1.000
_cell.angle_alpha   90.00
_cell.angle_beta   90.00
_cell.angle_gamma   90.00
#
_symmetry.space_group_name_H-M   'P 1'
#
loop_
_entity.id
_entity.type
_entity.pdbx_description
1 polymer ?
#
loop_
_entity_poly.entity_id
_entity_poly.type
_entity_poly.pdbx_seq_one_letter_code
_entity_poly.pdbx_strand_id
1 'polypeptide(L)' 'MTTWSDFRAAAPDLEARAKAILTSTTNCVLGTVRADGSPRLSGIDPFFVDGELHLGSMPDARKADDLRRDP' A
#
# COMPACT_ATOMS: atom_id res chain seq x y z
N MET A 1 1.80 -13.24 0.13
CA MET A 1 1.81 -11.80 0.38
C MET A 1 1.51 -11.59 1.85
N THR A 2 2.27 -10.74 2.54
CA THR A 2 2.12 -10.48 3.98
C THR A 2 0.90 -9.60 4.22
N THR A 3 0.00 -10.00 5.13
CA THR A 3 -1.16 -9.17 5.52
C THR A 3 -0.75 -8.09 6.52
N TRP A 4 -1.61 -7.09 6.75
CA TRP A 4 -1.34 -6.10 7.79
C TRP A 4 -1.36 -6.75 9.18
N SER A 5 -2.24 -7.73 9.40
CA SER A 5 -2.25 -8.53 10.63
C SER A 5 -0.96 -9.31 10.86
N ASP A 6 -0.36 -9.90 9.82
CA ASP A 6 0.95 -10.56 9.94
C ASP A 6 2.04 -9.56 10.35
N PHE A 7 2.04 -8.37 9.74
CA PHE A 7 2.97 -7.29 10.07
C PHE A 7 2.81 -6.82 11.52
N ARG A 8 1.56 -6.61 11.97
CA ARG A 8 1.23 -6.25 13.35
C ARG A 8 1.73 -7.30 14.36
N ALA A 9 1.57 -8.58 14.04
CA ALA A 9 2.04 -9.66 14.91
C ALA A 9 3.57 -9.75 14.96
N ALA A 10 4.24 -9.52 13.83
CA ALA A 10 5.70 -9.62 13.74
C ALA A 10 6.45 -8.40 14.32
N ALA A 11 5.87 -7.19 14.19
CA ALA A 11 6.54 -5.94 14.56
C ALA A 11 5.53 -4.87 15.06
N PRO A 12 4.93 -5.05 16.25
CA PRO A 12 3.83 -4.20 16.73
C PRO A 12 4.18 -2.73 16.86
N ASP A 13 5.37 -2.38 17.38
CA ASP A 13 5.79 -0.98 17.54
C ASP A 13 6.01 -0.29 16.19
N LEU A 14 6.52 -1.02 15.19
CA LEU A 14 6.72 -0.49 13.86
C LEU A 14 5.39 -0.35 13.12
N GLU A 15 4.49 -1.31 13.29
CA GLU A 15 3.13 -1.25 12.74
C GLU A 15 2.39 -0.02 13.26
N ALA A 16 2.41 0.23 14.57
CA ALA A 16 1.75 1.38 15.16
C ALA A 16 2.26 2.71 14.57
N ARG A 17 3.58 2.82 14.39
CA ARG A 17 4.21 4.01 13.76
C ARG A 17 3.84 4.14 12.28
N ALA A 18 3.88 3.05 11.54
CA ALA A 18 3.54 3.03 10.11
C ALA A 18 2.07 3.42 9.91
N LYS A 19 1.16 2.86 10.71
CA LYS A 19 -0.26 3.21 10.69
C LYS A 19 -0.48 4.68 11.00
N ALA A 20 0.16 5.21 12.06
CA ALA A 20 0.06 6.62 12.42
C ALA A 20 0.50 7.54 11.28
N ILE A 21 1.57 7.20 10.55
CA ILE A 21 2.03 7.96 9.37
C ILE A 21 1.00 7.88 8.24
N LEU A 22 0.57 6.66 7.87
CA LEU A 22 -0.35 6.42 6.77
C LEU A 22 -1.72 7.08 6.98
N THR A 23 -2.13 7.28 8.24
CA THR A 23 -3.39 7.94 8.59
C THR A 23 -3.23 9.41 8.99
N SER A 24 -2.01 9.95 8.99
CA SER A 24 -1.77 11.36 9.38
C SER A 24 -2.31 12.35 8.34
N THR A 25 -2.43 11.92 7.09
CA THR A 25 -2.99 12.68 5.97
C THR A 25 -3.81 11.77 5.07
N THR A 26 -4.69 12.35 4.25
CA THR A 26 -5.44 11.56 3.27
C THR A 26 -4.54 10.97 2.19
N ASN A 27 -3.55 11.75 1.71
CA ASN A 27 -2.76 11.37 0.55
C ASN A 27 -1.45 10.68 0.93
N CYS A 28 -1.04 9.71 0.12
CA CYS A 28 0.25 9.04 0.15
C CYS A 28 0.79 8.85 -1.28
N VAL A 29 2.05 8.41 -1.38
CA VAL A 29 2.67 8.02 -2.65
C VAL A 29 2.94 6.52 -2.64
N LEU A 30 2.42 5.82 -3.64
CA LEU A 30 2.67 4.40 -3.87
C LEU A 30 3.78 4.23 -4.92
N GLY A 31 4.81 3.47 -4.56
CA GLY A 31 5.83 2.96 -5.48
C GLY A 31 5.48 1.56 -5.98
N THR A 32 5.53 1.34 -7.29
CA THR A 32 5.28 0.03 -7.94
C THR A 32 6.37 -0.27 -8.97
N VAL A 33 6.54 -1.54 -9.32
CA VAL A 33 7.53 -2.00 -10.31
C VAL A 33 6.84 -2.22 -11.66
N ARG A 34 7.29 -1.51 -12.69
CA ARG A 34 6.75 -1.68 -14.05
C ARG A 34 7.19 -3.02 -14.64
N ALA A 35 6.55 -3.42 -15.73
CA ALA A 35 6.91 -4.64 -16.48
C ALA A 35 8.37 -4.67 -16.98
N ASP A 36 9.00 -3.51 -17.15
CA ASP A 36 10.41 -3.38 -17.53
C ASP A 36 11.38 -3.27 -16.33
N GLY A 37 10.88 -3.41 -15.10
CA GLY A 37 11.64 -3.30 -13.86
C GLY A 37 11.83 -1.87 -13.34
N SER A 38 11.40 -0.83 -14.07
CA SER A 38 11.57 0.55 -13.64
C SER A 38 10.52 1.00 -12.60
N PRO A 39 10.81 1.97 -11.71
CA PRO A 39 9.89 2.37 -10.64
C PRO A 39 8.82 3.35 -11.11
N ARG A 40 7.55 3.09 -10.77
CA ARG A 40 6.41 4.01 -10.94
C ARG A 40 5.97 4.58 -9.61
N LEU A 41 5.81 5.90 -9.55
CA LEU A 41 5.16 6.59 -8.44
C LEU A 41 3.73 6.98 -8.81
N SER A 42 2.80 6.89 -7.85
CA SER A 42 1.41 7.31 -8.02
C SER A 42 0.83 7.83 -6.72
N GLY A 43 0.07 8.92 -6.79
CA GLY A 43 -0.76 9.37 -5.67
C GLY A 43 -1.84 8.34 -5.34
N ILE A 44 -2.07 8.12 -4.06
CA ILE A 44 -3.08 7.23 -3.50
C ILE A 44 -3.67 7.82 -2.22
N ASP A 45 -4.84 7.35 -1.85
CA ASP A 45 -5.47 7.62 -0.56
C ASP A 45 -5.68 6.26 0.16
N PRO A 46 -4.70 5.81 0.96
CA PRO A 46 -4.82 4.54 1.66
C PRO A 46 -5.80 4.66 2.82
N PHE A 47 -6.52 3.58 3.12
CA PHE A 47 -7.47 3.55 4.22
C PHE A 47 -7.48 2.18 4.89
N PHE A 48 -7.98 2.13 6.12
CA PHE A 48 -8.11 0.89 6.87
C PHE A 48 -9.56 0.43 6.95
N VAL A 49 -9.80 -0.85 6.70
CA VAL A 49 -11.11 -1.51 6.89
C VAL A 49 -10.86 -2.77 7.71
N ASP A 50 -11.63 -2.95 8.78
CA ASP A 50 -11.52 -4.12 9.68
C ASP A 50 -10.08 -4.42 10.17
N GLY A 51 -9.26 -3.37 10.30
CA GLY A 51 -7.88 -3.46 10.77
C GLY A 51 -6.83 -3.76 9.68
N GLU A 52 -7.25 -3.95 8.43
CA GLU A 52 -6.37 -4.21 7.29
C GLU A 52 -6.16 -2.95 6.43
N LEU A 53 -5.00 -2.86 5.76
CA LEU A 53 -4.67 -1.76 4.86
C LEU A 53 -5.26 -2.02 3.47
N HIS A 54 -6.03 -1.07 2.96
CA HIS A 54 -6.63 -1.11 1.63
C HIS A 54 -6.18 0.07 0.76
N LEU A 55 -6.10 -0.20 -0.54
CA LEU A 55 -5.77 0.76 -1.58
C LEU A 55 -6.89 0.83 -2.61
N GLY A 56 -7.45 2.02 -2.84
CA GLY A 56 -8.39 2.25 -3.92
C GLY A 56 -7.68 2.41 -5.27
N SER A 57 -8.27 1.87 -6.34
CA SER A 57 -7.79 2.09 -7.70
C SER A 57 -8.93 2.15 -8.70
N MET A 58 -8.82 3.07 -9.65
CA MET A 58 -9.70 3.09 -10.82
C MET A 58 -9.45 1.85 -11.69
N PRO A 59 -10.46 1.38 -12.45
CA PRO A 59 -10.27 0.39 -13.50
C PRO A 59 -9.12 0.78 -14.43
N ASP A 60 -8.37 -0.21 -14.90
CA ASP A 60 -7.26 -0.07 -15.87
C ASP A 60 -6.11 0.88 -15.44
N ALA A 61 -6.04 1.26 -14.17
CA ALA A 61 -4.94 2.04 -13.65
C ALA A 61 -3.63 1.24 -13.73
N ARG A 62 -2.58 1.83 -14.33
CA ARG A 62 -1.28 1.18 -14.51
C ARG A 62 -0.66 0.67 -13.20
N LYS A 63 -0.82 1.40 -12.09
CA LYS A 63 -0.36 0.95 -10.76
C LYS A 63 -1.01 -0.36 -10.31
N ALA A 64 -2.26 -0.62 -10.70
CA ALA A 64 -2.95 -1.87 -10.41
C ALA A 64 -2.42 -3.01 -11.29
N ASP A 65 -2.09 -2.75 -12.55
CA ASP A 65 -1.45 -3.74 -13.43
C ASP A 65 -0.04 -4.09 -12.93
N ASP A 66 0.69 -3.09 -12.43
CA ASP A 66 2.00 -3.26 -11.82
C ASP A 66 1.88 -4.14 -10.56
N LEU A 67 0.95 -3.85 -9.63
CA LEU A 67 0.71 -4.68 -8.43
C LEU A 67 0.23 -6.11 -8.72
N ARG A 68 -0.59 -6.32 -9.76
CA ARG A 68 -1.01 -7.68 -10.14
C ARG A 68 0.16 -8.53 -10.66
N ARG A 69 1.17 -7.87 -11.23
CA ARG A 69 2.39 -8.53 -11.71
C ARG A 69 3.38 -8.76 -10.58
N ASP A 70 3.55 -7.77 -9.70
CA ASP A 70 4.50 -7.76 -8.59
C ASP A 70 3.82 -7.22 -7.30
N PRO A 71 3.18 -8.11 -6.51
CA PRO A 71 2.36 -7.74 -5.36
C PRO A 71 3.13 -7.52 -4.05
#